data_AF-A0AAV1K135-F1
#
_entry.id   AF-A0AAV1K135-F1
#
_cell.length_a   1.000
_cell.length_b   1.000
_cell.length_c   1.000
_cell.angle_alpha   90.00
_cell.angle_beta   90.00
_cell.angle_gamma   90.00
#
_symmetry.space_group_name_H-M   'P 1'
#
loop_
_entity.id
_entity.type
_entity.pdbx_description
1 polymer ?
#
loop_
_entity_poly.entity_id
_entity_poly.type
_entity_poly.pdbx_seq_one_letter_code
_entity_poly.pdbx_strand_id
1 'polypeptide(L)'
;MFEGGNETELTLLGVFTLGKVLNFFPVGGERECQSSGHPVAKTGICLNPYDCRQRDGAASGDCAHGLGVCCVFEVTCGGTIQNNLTYFMSPGFPDLWSGDEDCTIHIEKTHAGIMQLKIDFIHFTIGQPNRRTGECDEDAMILGEGGSNFTLCGQNHKQHVYYTLPNAIESREAGELPTTRSTPLVFRMRGGRNASAVATSSRSDATRILLTT
;
A
#
# COMPACT_ATOMS: atom_id res chain seq x y z
N MET A 1 39.56 -61.28 4.46
CA MET A 1 39.41 -61.10 3.01
C MET A 1 38.23 -60.16 2.79
N PHE A 2 38.45 -59.12 1.99
CA PHE A 2 37.52 -58.05 1.63
C PHE A 2 36.49 -58.48 0.55
N GLU A 3 35.62 -57.51 0.20
CA GLU A 3 34.73 -57.37 -0.98
C GLU A 3 33.27 -57.74 -0.72
N GLY A 4 32.25 -56.90 -0.96
CA GLY A 4 32.02 -55.82 -1.95
C GLY A 4 30.80 -56.26 -2.80
N GLY A 5 29.59 -55.70 -2.64
CA GLY A 5 29.07 -54.51 -3.33
C GLY A 5 28.54 -54.82 -4.74
N ASN A 6 27.23 -54.69 -5.02
CA ASN A 6 26.65 -53.84 -6.08
C ASN A 6 25.11 -53.95 -6.18
N GLU A 7 24.54 -52.88 -6.72
CA GLU A 7 23.18 -52.34 -6.71
C GLU A 7 22.22 -52.90 -7.79
N THR A 8 21.02 -52.28 -7.83
CA THR A 8 19.92 -52.34 -8.83
C THR A 8 18.93 -53.49 -8.60
N GLU A 9 17.63 -53.29 -8.42
CA GLU A 9 16.69 -52.46 -9.19
C GLU A 9 15.41 -52.28 -8.34
N LEU A 10 14.87 -51.07 -8.18
CA LEU A 10 13.47 -50.92 -7.74
C LEU A 10 12.78 -49.85 -8.59
N THR A 11 12.00 -50.35 -9.53
CA THR A 11 11.26 -49.65 -10.56
C THR A 11 10.04 -48.94 -9.98
N LEU A 12 10.08 -47.61 -10.00
CA LEU A 12 9.03 -46.68 -10.43
C LEU A 12 7.55 -47.07 -10.21
N LEU A 13 6.97 -46.57 -9.11
CA LEU A 13 5.58 -46.10 -9.09
C LEU A 13 5.53 -44.73 -8.42
N GLY A 14 5.44 -43.71 -9.27
CA GLY A 14 5.44 -42.31 -8.87
C GLY A 14 4.20 -41.96 -8.04
N VAL A 15 4.44 -41.58 -6.80
CA VAL A 15 3.54 -40.69 -6.06
C VAL A 15 4.31 -39.38 -5.91
N PHE A 16 4.17 -38.50 -6.90
CA PHE A 16 4.50 -37.09 -6.71
C PHE A 16 3.47 -36.53 -5.73
N THR A 17 3.71 -36.72 -4.44
CA THR A 17 3.08 -35.90 -3.42
C THR A 17 3.48 -34.47 -3.74
N LEU A 18 2.49 -33.61 -4.06
CA LEU A 18 2.71 -32.17 -4.08
C LEU A 18 3.35 -31.80 -2.75
N GLY A 19 4.66 -31.57 -2.77
CA GLY A 19 5.42 -31.12 -1.63
C GLY A 19 4.79 -29.82 -1.18
N LYS A 20 3.94 -29.87 -0.15
CA LYS A 20 3.55 -28.70 0.61
C LYS A 20 4.86 -28.20 1.21
N VAL A 21 5.44 -27.18 0.59
CA VAL A 21 6.59 -26.46 1.12
C VAL A 21 6.15 -25.98 2.51
N LEU A 22 6.71 -26.58 3.54
CA LEU A 22 6.44 -26.18 4.91
C LEU A 22 7.03 -24.77 5.06
N ASN A 23 6.17 -23.75 5.05
CA ASN A 23 6.56 -22.37 5.26
C ASN A 23 6.90 -22.22 6.75
N PHE A 24 8.13 -22.61 7.12
CA PHE A 24 8.67 -22.60 8.48
C PHE A 24 9.06 -21.18 8.95
N PHE A 25 8.42 -20.15 8.40
CA PHE A 25 8.49 -18.84 9.02
C PHE A 25 7.62 -18.90 10.26
N PRO A 26 8.18 -18.65 11.47
CA PRO A 26 7.36 -18.53 12.65
C PRO A 26 6.30 -17.46 12.37
N VAL A 27 5.03 -17.88 12.40
CA VAL A 27 3.87 -16.99 12.33
C VAL A 27 3.90 -16.18 13.63
N GLY A 28 4.65 -15.09 13.62
CA GLY A 28 5.11 -14.43 14.83
C GLY A 28 5.91 -13.18 14.53
N GLY A 29 5.21 -12.16 14.00
CA GLY A 29 5.68 -10.79 13.88
C GLY A 29 6.27 -10.45 12.53
N GLU A 30 5.47 -9.86 11.64
CA GLU A 30 5.90 -8.86 10.66
C GLU A 30 7.00 -7.97 11.29
N ARG A 31 8.28 -8.28 11.05
CA ARG A 31 9.39 -7.42 11.49
C ARG A 31 9.62 -6.37 10.42
N GLU A 32 9.48 -5.11 10.81
CA GLU A 32 9.82 -3.98 9.93
C GLU A 32 11.30 -4.05 9.54
N CYS A 33 11.59 -3.79 8.28
CA CYS A 33 12.93 -3.75 7.70
C CYS A 33 13.10 -2.46 6.89
N GLN A 34 14.33 -2.04 6.67
CA GLN A 34 14.61 -0.88 5.83
C GLN A 34 15.02 -1.32 4.43
N SER A 35 14.41 -0.73 3.41
CA SER A 35 14.74 -1.01 2.02
C SER A 35 16.18 -0.61 1.70
N SER A 36 16.98 -1.52 1.14
CA SER A 36 18.27 -1.17 0.56
C SER A 36 18.11 -0.85 -0.93
N GLY A 37 18.65 0.28 -1.40
CA GLY A 37 18.75 0.60 -2.83
C GLY A 37 17.83 1.69 -3.39
N HIS A 38 16.96 2.33 -2.60
CA HIS A 38 16.17 3.48 -3.05
C HIS A 38 16.76 4.82 -2.57
N PRO A 39 16.68 5.90 -3.37
CA PRO A 39 17.16 7.23 -2.96
C PRO A 39 16.42 7.79 -1.75
N VAL A 40 15.23 7.24 -1.46
CA VAL A 40 14.44 7.57 -0.28
C VAL A 40 14.17 6.29 0.50
N ALA A 41 14.61 6.25 1.76
CA ALA A 41 14.36 5.11 2.64
C ALA A 41 12.86 4.79 2.69
N LYS A 42 12.51 3.54 2.37
CA LYS A 42 11.19 2.95 2.55
C LYS A 42 11.32 1.88 3.63
N THR A 43 10.40 1.86 4.58
CA THR A 43 10.26 0.75 5.53
C THR A 43 9.41 -0.33 4.86
N GLY A 44 9.87 -1.58 4.88
CA GLY A 44 9.13 -2.74 4.42
C GLY A 44 8.88 -3.73 5.54
N ILE A 45 8.34 -4.90 5.18
CA ILE A 45 8.08 -6.03 6.06
C ILE A 45 9.01 -7.17 5.65
N CYS A 46 9.68 -7.78 6.62
CA CYS A 46 10.49 -8.97 6.37
C CYS A 46 9.60 -10.19 6.09
N LEU A 47 9.54 -10.61 4.82
CA LEU A 47 8.71 -11.72 4.35
C LEU A 47 9.54 -12.76 3.60
N ASN A 48 8.98 -13.96 3.44
CA ASN A 48 9.47 -14.91 2.46
C ASN A 48 9.36 -14.29 1.05
N PRO A 49 10.36 -14.45 0.16
CA PRO A 49 10.27 -14.00 -1.23
C PRO A 49 9.01 -14.49 -1.97
N TYR A 50 8.51 -15.68 -1.65
CA TYR A 50 7.26 -16.19 -2.23
C TYR A 50 6.03 -15.40 -1.75
N ASP A 51 5.92 -15.16 -0.43
CA ASP A 51 4.80 -14.43 0.16
C ASP A 51 4.81 -12.96 -0.27
N CYS A 52 5.99 -12.35 -0.37
CA CYS A 52 6.15 -10.98 -0.87
C CYS A 52 5.57 -10.82 -2.29
N ARG A 53 5.92 -11.73 -3.20
CA ARG A 53 5.42 -11.72 -4.58
C ARG A 53 3.92 -12.03 -4.67
N GLN A 54 3.43 -12.93 -3.81
CA GLN A 54 2.01 -13.28 -3.79
C GLN A 54 1.12 -12.12 -3.34
N ARG A 55 1.65 -11.21 -2.52
CA ARG A 55 0.96 -10.01 -2.03
C ARG A 55 1.28 -8.76 -2.88
N ASP A 56 1.79 -8.94 -4.10
CA ASP A 56 2.18 -7.87 -5.04
C ASP A 56 3.18 -6.86 -4.45
N GLY A 57 4.05 -7.31 -3.55
CA GLY A 57 5.11 -6.50 -2.97
C GLY A 57 6.42 -6.57 -3.75
N ALA A 58 7.23 -5.51 -3.63
CA ALA A 58 8.56 -5.41 -4.21
C ALA A 58 9.63 -5.80 -3.19
N ALA A 59 10.49 -6.76 -3.54
CA ALA A 59 11.63 -7.14 -2.71
C ALA A 59 12.75 -6.08 -2.82
N SER A 60 13.07 -5.42 -1.70
CA SER A 60 14.08 -4.35 -1.63
C SER A 60 15.11 -4.62 -0.53
N GLY A 61 15.86 -5.72 -0.68
CA GLY A 61 16.94 -6.10 0.23
C GLY A 61 16.68 -7.42 0.94
N ASP A 62 17.69 -7.89 1.68
CA ASP A 62 17.62 -9.09 2.49
C ASP A 62 17.24 -8.78 3.94
N CYS A 63 16.60 -9.73 4.60
CA CYS A 63 16.28 -9.68 6.02
C CYS A 63 16.43 -11.08 6.65
N ALA A 64 16.35 -11.15 7.99
CA ALA A 64 16.50 -12.41 8.73
C ALA A 64 17.77 -13.20 8.35
N HIS A 65 18.92 -12.51 8.24
CA HIS A 65 20.21 -13.09 7.83
C HIS A 65 20.18 -13.79 6.45
N GLY A 66 19.43 -13.24 5.50
CA GLY A 66 19.33 -13.76 4.13
C GLY A 66 18.28 -14.85 3.93
N LEU A 67 17.50 -15.17 4.97
CA LEU A 67 16.39 -16.12 4.86
C LEU A 67 15.12 -15.48 4.29
N GLY A 68 14.96 -14.17 4.42
CA GLY A 68 13.82 -13.41 3.90
C GLY A 68 14.25 -12.20 3.08
N VAL A 69 13.26 -11.55 2.48
CA VAL A 69 13.43 -10.29 1.75
C VAL A 69 12.67 -9.16 2.43
N CYS A 70 13.20 -7.95 2.33
CA CYS A 70 12.49 -6.76 2.78
C CYS A 70 11.43 -6.38 1.75
N CYS A 71 10.17 -6.74 2.03
CA CYS A 71 9.05 -6.55 1.12
C CYS A 71 8.41 -5.17 1.31
N VAL A 72 8.33 -4.38 0.24
CA VAL A 72 7.71 -3.06 0.25
C VAL A 72 6.45 -3.11 -0.61
N PHE A 73 5.31 -2.68 -0.08
CA PHE A 73 4.05 -2.61 -0.82
C PHE A 73 3.87 -1.21 -1.39
N GLU A 74 3.65 -1.11 -2.69
CA GLU A 74 3.50 0.16 -3.39
C GLU A 74 2.23 0.13 -4.23
N VAL A 75 1.45 1.20 -4.17
CA VAL A 75 0.21 1.34 -4.92
C VAL A 75 0.20 2.69 -5.62
N THR A 76 -0.45 2.72 -6.78
CA THR A 76 -0.65 3.93 -7.57
C THR A 76 -2.15 4.14 -7.83
N CYS A 77 -2.50 5.16 -8.61
CA CYS A 77 -3.89 5.46 -8.93
C CYS A 77 -4.64 4.28 -9.56
N GLY A 78 -5.86 4.03 -9.10
CA GLY A 78 -6.69 2.90 -9.52
C GLY A 78 -6.39 1.58 -8.79
N GLY A 79 -5.37 1.55 -7.93
CA GLY A 79 -5.01 0.37 -7.16
C GLY A 79 -5.85 0.14 -5.90
N THR A 80 -5.66 -1.03 -5.31
CA THR A 80 -6.30 -1.44 -4.06
C THR A 80 -5.24 -1.75 -3.02
N ILE A 81 -5.42 -1.26 -1.80
CA ILE A 81 -4.57 -1.51 -0.65
C ILE A 81 -5.18 -2.64 0.17
N GLN A 82 -4.48 -3.78 0.22
CA GLN A 82 -4.91 -4.96 1.00
C GLN A 82 -3.94 -5.29 2.13
N ASN A 83 -2.74 -4.72 2.10
CA ASN A 83 -1.65 -5.01 3.02
C ASN A 83 -1.39 -3.84 3.97
N ASN A 84 -0.95 -4.16 5.19
CA ASN A 84 -0.43 -3.17 6.11
C ASN A 84 0.91 -2.62 5.58
N LEU A 85 1.28 -1.40 5.97
CA LEU A 85 2.52 -0.73 5.58
C LEU A 85 2.63 -0.52 4.05
N THR A 86 1.58 0.03 3.43
CA THR A 86 1.54 0.27 1.98
C THR A 86 1.86 1.73 1.65
N TYR A 87 2.73 1.95 0.66
CA TYR A 87 3.06 3.27 0.13
C TYR A 87 2.18 3.60 -1.05
N PHE A 88 1.43 4.70 -0.96
CA PHE A 88 0.88 5.32 -2.15
C PHE A 88 1.92 6.22 -2.80
N MET A 89 2.05 6.12 -4.13
CA MET A 89 2.87 7.01 -4.94
C MET A 89 2.04 7.61 -6.07
N SER A 90 2.11 8.94 -6.22
CA SER A 90 1.51 9.60 -7.37
C SER A 90 2.13 9.13 -8.68
N PRO A 91 1.36 9.02 -9.78
CA PRO A 91 1.89 8.69 -11.09
C PRO A 91 3.02 9.66 -11.48
N GLY A 92 4.17 9.12 -11.88
CA GLY A 92 5.32 9.92 -12.28
C GLY A 92 6.24 10.38 -11.14
N PHE A 93 6.04 9.97 -9.89
CA PHE A 93 6.96 10.30 -8.79
C PHE A 93 8.43 9.99 -9.17
N PRO A 94 9.41 10.89 -8.93
CA PRO A 94 9.34 12.18 -8.21
C PRO A 94 8.97 13.40 -9.07
N ASP A 95 8.65 13.21 -10.36
CA ASP A 95 8.24 14.28 -11.25
C ASP A 95 6.81 14.78 -10.93
N LEU A 96 6.49 15.96 -11.49
CA LEU A 96 5.22 16.64 -11.24
C LEU A 96 4.05 15.84 -11.83
N TRP A 97 3.02 15.65 -11.01
CA TRP A 97 1.81 14.98 -11.46
C TRP A 97 0.83 16.00 -12.05
N SER A 98 0.67 15.99 -13.37
CA SER A 98 -0.33 16.79 -14.09
C SER A 98 -1.62 15.98 -14.28
N GLY A 99 -2.17 15.41 -13.20
CA GLY A 99 -3.40 14.63 -13.28
C GLY A 99 -4.56 15.50 -13.73
N ASP A 100 -5.07 15.25 -14.93
CA ASP A 100 -6.34 15.81 -15.42
C ASP A 100 -7.56 14.99 -14.92
N GLU A 101 -7.30 13.89 -14.20
CA GLU A 101 -8.27 12.91 -13.71
C GLU A 101 -8.15 12.69 -12.20
N ASP A 102 -9.29 12.38 -11.57
CA ASP A 102 -9.35 12.05 -10.16
C ASP A 102 -8.76 10.65 -9.94
N CYS A 103 -7.78 10.57 -9.04
CA CYS A 103 -7.10 9.33 -8.70
C CYS A 103 -7.78 8.67 -7.50
N THR A 104 -8.48 7.57 -7.74
CA THR A 104 -9.15 6.80 -6.68
C THR A 104 -8.33 5.57 -6.31
N ILE A 105 -8.23 5.30 -5.01
CA ILE A 105 -7.59 4.13 -4.43
C ILE A 105 -8.59 3.50 -3.46
N HIS A 106 -8.66 2.18 -3.43
CA HIS A 106 -9.55 1.48 -2.51
C HIS A 106 -8.76 0.89 -1.35
N ILE A 107 -9.09 1.27 -0.11
CA ILE A 107 -8.47 0.72 1.08
C ILE A 107 -9.35 -0.41 1.60
N GLU A 108 -8.87 -1.65 1.50
CA GLU A 108 -9.52 -2.83 2.04
C GLU A 108 -8.95 -3.16 3.42
N LYS A 109 -9.82 -3.58 4.33
CA LYS A 109 -9.39 -3.97 5.68
C LYS A 109 -8.68 -5.32 5.60
N THR A 110 -7.39 -5.36 5.97
CA THR A 110 -6.64 -6.62 6.06
C THR A 110 -7.27 -7.58 7.08
N HIS A 111 -7.89 -7.03 8.14
CA HIS A 111 -8.55 -7.79 9.20
C HIS A 111 -9.78 -7.03 9.72
N ALA A 112 -10.82 -7.78 10.12
CA ALA A 112 -12.07 -7.21 10.64
C ALA A 112 -11.90 -6.43 11.96
N GLY A 113 -10.82 -6.68 12.71
CA GLY A 113 -10.51 -5.99 13.97
C GLY A 113 -9.88 -4.60 13.81
N ILE A 114 -9.49 -4.21 12.59
CA ILE A 114 -8.88 -2.89 12.35
C ILE A 114 -9.98 -1.83 12.28
N MET A 115 -9.90 -0.86 13.18
CA MET A 115 -10.86 0.26 13.30
C MET A 115 -10.24 1.62 13.00
N GLN A 116 -8.92 1.71 12.92
CA GLN A 116 -8.22 2.96 12.72
C GLN A 116 -7.15 2.78 11.66
N LEU A 117 -7.03 3.77 10.80
CA LEU A 117 -6.02 3.87 9.77
C LEU A 117 -5.12 5.05 10.13
N LYS A 118 -3.82 4.80 10.25
CA LYS A 118 -2.79 5.82 10.38
C LYS A 118 -2.23 6.13 8.99
N ILE A 119 -2.26 7.40 8.63
CA ILE A 119 -1.77 7.92 7.35
C ILE A 119 -0.59 8.82 7.66
N ASP A 120 0.61 8.41 7.26
CA ASP A 120 1.83 9.19 7.41
C ASP A 120 2.18 9.89 6.08
N PHE A 121 2.21 11.21 6.10
CA PHE A 121 2.56 12.05 4.95
C PHE A 121 4.08 12.20 4.88
N ILE A 122 4.75 11.42 4.03
CA ILE A 122 6.21 11.51 3.93
C ILE A 122 6.58 12.70 3.03
N HIS A 123 6.00 12.72 1.83
CA HIS A 123 6.03 13.87 0.93
C HIS A 123 4.59 14.16 0.51
N PHE A 124 4.04 15.31 0.91
CA PHE A 124 2.66 15.65 0.59
C PHE A 124 2.56 17.15 0.31
N THR A 125 2.37 17.47 -0.96
CA THR A 125 2.19 18.83 -1.45
C THR A 125 1.13 18.80 -2.53
N ILE A 126 -0.02 19.37 -2.23
CA ILE A 126 -1.06 19.59 -3.23
C ILE A 126 -1.42 21.07 -3.28
N GLY A 127 -2.31 21.45 -4.20
CA GLY A 127 -2.78 22.82 -4.33
C GLY A 127 -3.21 23.42 -2.98
N GLN A 128 -2.95 24.72 -2.83
CA GLN A 128 -3.34 25.45 -1.62
C GLN A 128 -4.85 25.62 -1.54
N PRO A 129 -5.43 25.68 -0.32
CA PRO A 129 -6.84 26.02 -0.16
C PRO A 129 -7.14 27.39 -0.76
N ASN A 130 -8.40 27.59 -1.14
CA ASN A 130 -8.89 28.86 -1.63
C ASN A 130 -8.71 29.93 -0.54
N ARG A 131 -7.99 31.01 -0.88
CA ARG A 131 -7.63 32.08 0.09
C ARG A 131 -8.82 32.80 0.68
N ARG A 132 -10.00 32.74 0.03
CA ARG A 132 -11.20 33.44 0.48
C ARG A 132 -12.10 32.57 1.35
N THR A 133 -12.26 31.29 1.01
CA THR A 133 -13.15 30.35 1.71
C THR A 133 -12.41 29.49 2.72
N GLY A 134 -11.11 29.25 2.50
CA GLY A 134 -10.31 28.29 3.27
C GLY A 134 -10.54 26.83 2.84
N GLU A 135 -11.32 26.59 1.80
CA GLU A 135 -11.71 25.26 1.34
C GLU A 135 -10.84 24.74 0.18
N CYS A 136 -10.75 23.42 0.06
CA CYS A 136 -9.98 22.74 -0.98
C CYS A 136 -10.81 22.55 -2.26
N ASP A 137 -11.13 23.64 -2.95
CA ASP A 137 -12.03 23.63 -4.12
C ASP A 137 -11.43 22.92 -5.34
N GLU A 138 -10.14 23.10 -5.57
CA GLU A 138 -9.42 22.62 -6.76
C GLU A 138 -8.75 21.27 -6.48
N ASP A 139 -7.59 21.30 -5.84
CA ASP A 139 -6.81 20.12 -5.51
C ASP A 139 -7.11 19.69 -4.08
N ALA A 140 -7.53 18.44 -3.91
CA ALA A 140 -7.97 17.91 -2.62
C ALA A 140 -7.67 16.42 -2.50
N MET A 141 -7.17 16.01 -1.34
CA MET A 141 -7.17 14.62 -0.91
C MET A 141 -8.42 14.39 -0.08
N ILE A 142 -9.23 13.41 -0.47
CA ILE A 142 -10.52 13.09 0.16
C ILE A 142 -10.47 11.63 0.59
N LEU A 143 -10.63 11.38 1.89
CA LEU A 143 -10.65 10.04 2.46
C LEU A 143 -12.05 9.69 2.95
N GLY A 144 -12.54 8.52 2.54
CA GLY A 144 -13.88 8.05 2.84
C GLY A 144 -14.95 8.65 1.92
N GLU A 145 -16.20 8.26 2.18
CA GLU A 145 -17.37 8.67 1.41
C GLU A 145 -18.51 9.12 2.33
N GLY A 146 -19.35 10.04 1.84
CA GLY A 146 -20.52 10.51 2.58
C GLY A 146 -20.16 11.37 3.80
N GLY A 147 -20.86 11.17 4.93
CA GLY A 147 -20.78 12.01 6.12
C GLY A 147 -19.54 11.84 7.00
N SER A 148 -18.66 10.89 6.67
CA SER A 148 -17.36 10.69 7.34
C SER A 148 -16.18 11.03 6.43
N ASN A 149 -16.41 11.84 5.38
CA ASN A 149 -15.33 12.26 4.50
C ASN A 149 -14.34 13.17 5.24
N PHE A 150 -13.06 12.97 4.98
CA PHE A 150 -11.99 13.83 5.48
C PHE A 150 -11.27 14.43 4.29
N THR A 151 -11.28 15.76 4.18
CA THR A 151 -10.66 16.48 3.07
C THR A 151 -9.43 17.24 3.54
N LEU A 152 -8.32 17.14 2.80
CA LEU A 152 -7.05 17.80 3.11
C LEU A 152 -6.45 18.42 1.84
N CYS A 153 -5.87 19.62 1.99
CA CYS A 153 -5.07 20.25 0.95
C CYS A 153 -3.88 21.05 1.52
N GLY A 154 -3.05 21.60 0.64
CA GLY A 154 -1.82 22.31 1.00
C GLY A 154 -0.60 21.40 1.24
N GLN A 155 0.27 21.83 2.14
CA GLN A 155 1.57 21.18 2.44
C GLN A 155 1.55 20.57 3.83
N ASN A 156 1.61 19.23 3.90
CA ASN A 156 1.51 18.48 5.17
C ASN A 156 2.65 17.48 5.35
N HIS A 157 3.85 17.82 4.87
CA HIS A 157 5.04 16.96 4.99
C HIS A 157 5.34 16.57 6.43
N LYS A 158 5.74 15.31 6.62
CA LYS A 158 6.13 14.70 7.90
C LYS A 158 5.04 14.77 8.99
N GLN A 159 3.78 14.92 8.60
CA GLN A 159 2.64 14.86 9.49
C GLN A 159 1.96 13.50 9.38
N HIS A 160 1.02 13.23 10.28
CA HIS A 160 0.19 12.05 10.21
C HIS A 160 -1.23 12.34 10.67
N VAL A 161 -2.19 11.60 10.11
CA VAL A 161 -3.60 11.68 10.46
C VAL A 161 -4.09 10.28 10.82
N TYR A 162 -4.91 10.20 11.86
CA TYR A 162 -5.65 9.00 12.20
C TYR A 162 -7.07 9.13 11.67
N TYR A 163 -7.49 8.17 10.86
CA TYR A 163 -8.83 8.08 10.32
C TYR A 163 -9.53 6.85 10.88
N THR A 164 -10.68 7.05 11.51
CA THR A 164 -11.50 5.94 12.00
C THR A 164 -12.26 5.34 10.82
N LEU A 165 -12.00 4.07 10.53
CA LEU A 165 -12.71 3.36 9.49
C LEU A 165 -14.15 3.08 9.98
N PRO A 166 -15.17 3.23 9.11
CA PRO A 166 -16.52 2.89 9.52
C PRO A 166 -16.60 1.42 9.93
N ASN A 167 -17.22 1.18 11.09
CA ASN A 167 -17.59 -0.14 11.56
C ASN A 167 -18.82 -0.60 10.78
N ALA A 168 -18.66 -0.93 9.51
CA ALA A 168 -19.64 -1.72 8.81
C ALA A 168 -19.54 -3.17 9.30
N ILE A 169 -20.08 -3.44 10.50
CA ILE A 169 -20.81 -4.69 10.66
C ILE A 169 -22.08 -4.43 9.87
N GLU A 170 -22.07 -4.73 8.56
CA GLU A 170 -23.33 -4.78 7.85
C GLU A 170 -24.17 -5.84 8.55
N SER A 171 -25.27 -5.40 9.15
CA SER A 171 -26.34 -6.29 9.57
C SER A 171 -26.69 -7.14 8.37
N ARG A 172 -26.42 -8.44 8.49
CA ARG A 172 -26.62 -9.44 7.45
C ARG A 172 -28.02 -9.34 6.86
N GLU A 173 -28.13 -8.87 5.62
CA GLU A 173 -29.12 -9.40 4.69
C GLU A 173 -28.54 -10.67 4.08
N ALA A 174 -29.25 -11.78 4.27
CA ALA A 174 -28.82 -13.10 3.84
C ALA A 174 -28.88 -13.18 2.30
N GLY A 175 -27.75 -13.00 1.63
CA GLY A 175 -27.65 -13.21 0.18
C GLY A 175 -26.44 -12.58 -0.51
N GLU A 176 -25.89 -11.49 0.04
CA GLU A 176 -24.71 -10.84 -0.54
C GLU A 176 -23.43 -11.54 -0.03
N LEU A 177 -22.46 -11.80 -0.91
CA LEU A 177 -21.10 -12.12 -0.47
C LEU A 177 -20.64 -11.02 0.51
N PRO A 178 -19.80 -11.31 1.53
CA PRO A 178 -19.29 -10.28 2.41
C PRO A 178 -18.46 -9.30 1.58
N THR A 179 -19.08 -8.25 1.04
CA THR A 179 -18.38 -7.16 0.40
C THR A 179 -17.73 -6.39 1.52
N THR A 180 -16.45 -6.69 1.76
CA THR A 180 -15.60 -5.86 2.59
C THR A 180 -15.71 -4.43 2.06
N ARG A 181 -16.48 -3.56 2.74
CA ARG A 181 -16.61 -2.16 2.32
C ARG A 181 -15.22 -1.55 2.28
N SER A 182 -14.72 -1.30 1.09
CA SER A 182 -13.47 -0.60 0.88
C SER A 182 -13.70 0.88 1.16
N THR A 183 -12.73 1.52 1.80
CA THR A 183 -12.77 2.97 2.04
C THR A 183 -12.06 3.65 0.87
N PRO A 184 -12.76 4.46 0.05
CA PRO A 184 -12.11 5.14 -1.06
C PRO A 184 -11.21 6.27 -0.54
N LEU A 185 -10.02 6.37 -1.11
CA LEU A 185 -9.13 7.50 -0.97
C LEU A 185 -8.98 8.13 -2.35
N VAL A 186 -9.44 9.36 -2.50
CA VAL A 186 -9.50 10.08 -3.78
C VAL A 186 -8.58 11.29 -3.74
N PHE A 187 -7.70 11.40 -4.71
CA PHE A 187 -6.94 12.61 -4.99
C PHE A 187 -7.54 13.30 -6.20
N ARG A 188 -8.18 14.44 -5.94
CA ARG A 188 -8.67 15.34 -6.97
C ARG A 188 -7.55 16.31 -7.33
N MET A 189 -7.26 16.42 -8.63
CA MET A 189 -6.28 17.36 -9.18
C MET A 189 -6.96 18.17 -10.30
N ARG A 190 -7.23 19.46 -10.07
CA ARG A 190 -7.95 20.35 -11.02
C ARG A 190 -7.19 21.64 -11.32
N GLY A 191 -6.16 21.95 -10.53
CA GLY A 191 -5.34 23.17 -10.66
C GLY A 191 -4.54 23.31 -11.96
N GLY A 192 -4.51 22.29 -12.83
CA GLY A 192 -3.79 22.31 -14.11
C GLY A 192 -4.43 23.15 -15.22
N ARG A 193 -5.73 23.49 -15.13
CA ARG A 193 -6.48 24.06 -16.27
C ARG A 193 -6.54 25.59 -16.33
N ASN A 194 -6.27 26.30 -15.22
CA ASN A 194 -6.39 27.76 -15.14
C ASN A 194 -5.08 28.46 -14.73
N ALA A 195 -3.95 28.06 -15.31
CA ALA A 195 -2.67 28.73 -15.10
C ALA A 195 -2.58 30.05 -15.90
N SER A 196 -3.32 31.06 -15.46
CA SER A 196 -3.14 32.46 -15.88
C SER A 196 -3.05 33.45 -14.71
N ALA A 197 -2.71 32.98 -13.50
CA ALA A 197 -2.17 33.80 -12.43
C ALA A 197 -1.44 32.93 -11.40
N VAL A 198 -0.19 33.27 -11.09
CA VAL A 198 0.70 32.63 -10.10
C VAL A 198 1.40 31.35 -10.58
N ALA A 199 2.43 31.56 -11.41
CA ALA A 199 3.52 30.61 -11.57
C ALA A 199 4.13 30.29 -10.19
N THR A 200 3.96 29.04 -9.71
CA THR A 200 4.79 28.26 -8.74
C THR A 200 4.01 27.29 -7.82
N SER A 201 2.66 27.22 -7.84
CA SER A 201 1.91 26.50 -6.77
C SER A 201 0.73 25.61 -7.23
N SER A 202 0.58 25.32 -8.52
CA SER A 202 -0.59 24.59 -9.06
C SER A 202 -0.27 23.22 -9.65
N ARG A 203 0.91 22.67 -9.36
CA ARG A 203 1.25 21.28 -9.68
C ARG A 203 1.46 20.56 -8.35
N SER A 204 0.78 19.44 -8.17
CA SER A 204 1.00 18.57 -7.02
C SER A 204 2.38 17.94 -7.16
N ASP A 205 3.25 18.22 -6.18
CA ASP A 205 4.53 17.52 -6.10
C ASP A 205 4.25 16.06 -5.77
N ALA A 206 5.24 15.24 -6.10
CA ALA A 206 5.17 13.82 -5.99
C ALA A 206 4.77 13.40 -4.56
N THR A 207 3.56 12.85 -4.43
CA THR A 207 2.95 12.57 -3.13
C THR A 207 3.24 11.13 -2.74
N ARG A 208 3.84 10.96 -1.55
CA ARG A 208 4.12 9.68 -0.93
C ARG A 208 3.53 9.61 0.46
N ILE A 209 2.60 8.67 0.63
CA ILE A 209 1.88 8.45 1.87
C ILE A 209 2.06 7.00 2.29
N LEU A 210 2.30 6.78 3.58
CA LEU A 210 2.34 5.45 4.17
C LEU A 210 1.04 5.18 4.93
N LEU A 211 0.35 4.11 4.56
CA LEU A 211 -0.88 3.67 5.20
C LEU A 211 -0.59 2.48 6.12
N THR A 212 -0.91 2.66 7.40
CA THR A 212 -0.73 1.65 8.45
C THR A 212 -2.05 1.42 9.17
N THR A 213 -2.42 0.16 9.37
CA THR A 213 -3.66 -0.27 10.04
C THR A 213 -3.41 -0.81 11.44
#